data_AF-A0A3D0VHH6-F1
#
_entry.id   AF-A0A3D0VHH6-F1
#
_cell.length_a   1.000
_cell.length_b   1.000
_cell.length_c   1.000
_cell.angle_alpha   90.00
_cell.angle_beta   90.00
_cell.angle_gamma   90.00
#
_symmetry.space_group_name_H-M   'P 1'
#
loop_
_entity.id
_entity.type
_entity.pdbx_description
1 polymer ?
#
loop_
_entity_poly.entity_id
_entity_poly.type
_entity_poly.pdbx_seq_one_letter_code
_entity_poly.pdbx_strand_id
1 'polypeptide(L)' 'EVATRVGVSRATAQRYLSSLADDGAVDIQLRYGTTGRPEHRYGLPAQ' A
#
# COMPACT_ATOMS: atom_id res chain seq x y z
N GLU A 1 1.80 -0.33 9.27
CA GLU A 1 2.18 1.09 9.42
C GLU A 1 1.03 2.05 9.13
N VAL A 2 0.52 2.14 7.89
CA VAL A 2 -0.56 3.09 7.51
C VAL A 2 -1.81 2.93 8.39
N ALA A 3 -2.34 1.70 8.48
CA ALA A 3 -3.53 1.38 9.28
C ALA A 3 -3.44 1.87 10.73
N THR A 4 -2.28 1.65 11.37
CA THR A 4 -2.01 2.09 12.74
C THR A 4 -1.96 3.61 12.85
N ARG A 5 -1.31 4.29 11.90
CA ARG A 5 -1.16 5.76 11.91
C ARG A 5 -2.49 6.49 11.71
N VAL A 6 -3.40 5.94 10.93
CA VAL A 6 -4.72 6.54 10.65
C VAL A 6 -5.85 5.97 11.51
N GLY A 7 -5.56 5.02 12.41
CA GLY A 7 -6.55 4.47 13.34
C GLY A 7 -7.60 3.56 12.70
N VAL A 8 -7.26 2.82 11.64
CA VAL A 8 -8.18 1.89 10.96
C VAL A 8 -7.63 0.46 10.93
N SER A 9 -8.48 -0.51 10.60
CA SER A 9 -8.03 -1.89 10.42
C SER A 9 -7.07 -2.02 9.21
N ARG A 10 -6.19 -3.02 9.24
CA ARG A 10 -5.29 -3.32 8.10
C ARG A 10 -6.07 -3.58 6.81
N ALA A 11 -7.18 -4.31 6.89
CA ALA A 11 -8.02 -4.61 5.73
C ALA A 11 -8.67 -3.35 5.16
N THR A 12 -9.14 -2.44 6.03
CA THR A 12 -9.68 -1.14 5.63
C THR A 12 -8.61 -0.31 4.93
N ALA A 13 -7.42 -0.17 5.51
CA ALA A 13 -6.31 0.55 4.90
C ALA A 13 -5.92 -0.04 3.54
N GLN A 14 -5.82 -1.37 3.44
CA GLN A 14 -5.49 -2.05 2.17
C GLN A 14 -6.52 -1.74 1.09
N ARG A 15 -7.82 -1.77 1.41
CA ARG A 15 -8.89 -1.49 0.45
C ARG A 15 -8.82 -0.06 -0.08
N TYR A 16 -8.62 0.92 0.81
CA TYR A 16 -8.46 2.32 0.40
C TYR A 16 -7.19 2.55 -0.43
N LEU A 17 -6.06 1.97 -0.03
CA LEU A 17 -4.82 2.08 -0.78
C LEU A 17 -4.92 1.43 -2.17
N SER A 18 -5.63 0.31 -2.30
CA SER A 18 -5.94 -0.28 -3.60
C SER A 18 -6.81 0.63 -4.46
N SER A 19 -7.88 1.22 -3.90
CA SER A 19 -8.71 2.18 -4.64
C SER A 19 -7.91 3.39 -5.12
N LEU A 20 -7.04 3.94 -4.27
CA LEU A 20 -6.18 5.07 -4.66
C LEU A 20 -5.20 4.69 -5.77
N ALA A 21 -4.74 3.44 -5.81
CA ALA A 21 -3.87 2.96 -6.87
C ALA A 21 -4.63 2.76 -8.19
N ASP A 22 -5.85 2.24 -8.11
CA ASP A 22 -6.75 2.10 -9.27
C ASP A 22 -7.09 3.49 -9.86
N ASP A 23 -7.21 4.52 -9.02
CA ASP A 23 -7.42 5.92 -9.41
C ASP A 23 -6.12 6.63 -9.89
N GLY A 24 -4.96 5.95 -9.83
CA GLY A 24 -3.66 6.52 -10.21
C GLY A 24 -3.09 7.56 -9.25
N ALA A 25 -3.69 7.73 -8.06
CA ALA A 25 -3.24 8.67 -7.04
C ALA A 25 -2.00 8.18 -6.27
N VAL A 26 -1.74 6.87 -6.28
CA VAL A 26 -0.55 6.22 -5.70
C VAL A 26 -0.08 5.09 -6.60
N ASP A 27 1.23 4.80 -6.57
CA ASP A 27 1.80 3.63 -7.21
C ASP A 27 1.95 2.47 -6.24
N ILE A 28 1.84 1.24 -6.77
CA ILE A 28 2.12 0.00 -6.05
C ILE A 28 3.47 -0.56 -6.48
N GLN A 29 4.33 -0.79 -5.50
CA GLN A 29 5.59 -1.49 -5.69
C GLN A 29 5.66 -2.75 -4.83
N LEU A 30 6.20 -3.82 -5.40
CA LEU A 30 6.51 -5.03 -4.65
C LEU A 30 7.89 -4.88 -4.01
N ARG A 31 7.94 -4.99 -2.68
CA ARG A 31 9.21 -5.12 -1.95
C ARG A 31 9.44 -6.58 -1.61
N TYR A 32 10.52 -7.13 -2.15
CA TYR A 32 10.99 -8.48 -1.82
C TYR A 32 11.89 -8.41 -0.58
N GLY A 33 11.59 -9.24 0.41
CA GLY A 33 12.46 -9.48 1.56
C GLY A 33 13.49 -10.56 1.28
N THR A 34 14.27 -10.93 2.29
CA THR A 34 15.23 -12.05 2.23
C THR A 34 14.57 -13.41 2.11
N THR A 35 13.37 -13.59 2.69
CA THR A 35 12.54 -14.81 2.53
C THR A 35 11.05 -14.45 2.66
N GLY A 36 10.18 -15.04 1.84
CA GLY A 36 8.71 -14.94 1.97
C GLY A 36 8.00 -14.27 0.79
N ARG A 37 6.68 -14.03 0.95
CA ARG A 37 5.85 -13.32 -0.04
C ARG A 37 6.25 -11.84 -0.07
N PRO A 38 6.35 -11.20 -1.25
CA PRO A 38 6.63 -9.77 -1.33
C PRO A 38 5.54 -8.94 -0.64
N GLU A 39 5.95 -7.77 -0.15
CA GLU A 39 5.08 -6.77 0.45
C GLU A 39 4.64 -5.74 -0.59
N HIS A 40 3.35 -5.39 -0.61
CA HIS A 40 2.88 -4.22 -1.36
C HIS A 40 3.26 -2.94 -0.61
N ARG A 41 3.99 -2.06 -1.29
CA ARG A 41 4.26 -0.70 -0.85
C ARG A 41 3.52 0.27 -1.74
N TYR A 42 2.76 1.14 -1.09
CA TYR A 42 2.06 2.23 -1.74
C TYR A 42 2.86 3.51 -1.54
N GLY A 43 3.06 4.27 -2.62
CA GLY A 43 3.79 5.53 -2.61
C GLY A 43 3.19 6.51 -3.61
N LEU A 44 3.62 7.77 -3.56
CA LEU A 44 3.20 8.74 -4.59
C LEU A 44 3.77 8.32 -5.96
N PRO A 45 3.04 8.57 -7.05
CA PRO A 45 3.53 8.28 -8.39
C PRO A 45 4.83 9.06 -8.66
N ALA A 46 5.75 8.44 -9.40
CA ALA A 46 6.89 9.19 -9.94
C ALA A 46 6.38 10.17 -11.00
N GLN A 47 6.82 11.43 -10.93
CA GLN A 47 6.51 12.45 -11.93
C GLN A 47 7.21 12.18 -13.26
#